data_AF-A0A4W3IJ11-F1
#
_entry.id   AF-A0A4W3IJ11-F1
#
_cell.length_a   1.000
_cell.length_b   1.000
_cell.length_c   1.000
_cell.angle_alpha   90.00
_cell.angle_beta   90.00
_cell.angle_gamma   90.00
#
_symmetry.space_group_name_H-M   'P 1'
#
loop_
_entity.id
_entity.type
_entity.pdbx_description
1 polymer ?
#
loop_
_entity_poly.entity_id
_entity_poly.type
_entity_poly.pdbx_seq_one_letter_code
_entity_poly.pdbx_strand_id
1 'polypeptide(L)'
;MMILHYYVLNTSNLFLSGFDLMERFSLLFPTGGSENQTSPGSPSYRMGRKLLVKPTQDVFPKGLPEEYSFVVTFRVKRNTRKERWYLWQVTDQFGIPQMSVILDGNRKEVEYRARTRSGHTLHLTFRNRQLHSLFDRRWHKLGVSVRPESVALHKGCKMVQRKLSQERGSMDTGGNITIGTRVQDGKPVDFELQRLTVYCEA
;
A
#
# COMPACT_ATOMS: atom_id res chain seq x y z
N MET A 1 6.71 11.16 -12.99
CA MET A 1 6.88 10.03 -13.94
C MET A 1 8.33 9.55 -14.02
N MET A 2 9.32 10.41 -13.75
CA MET A 2 10.74 10.03 -13.70
C MET A 2 11.13 9.10 -12.54
N ILE A 3 10.44 9.12 -11.40
CA ILE A 3 10.91 8.42 -10.18
C ILE A 3 10.63 6.90 -10.21
N LEU A 4 9.45 6.45 -10.68
CA LEU A 4 9.20 5.01 -10.86
C LEU A 4 10.01 4.36 -11.99
N HIS A 5 10.43 5.14 -13.00
CA HIS A 5 11.38 4.68 -14.02
C HIS A 5 12.81 4.58 -13.46
N TYR A 6 13.20 5.47 -12.53
CA TYR A 6 14.51 5.47 -11.89
C TYR A 6 14.77 4.23 -11.02
N TYR A 7 13.76 3.77 -10.27
CA TYR A 7 13.83 2.54 -9.48
C TYR A 7 14.08 1.26 -10.30
N VAL A 8 13.89 1.30 -11.62
CA VAL A 8 14.07 0.14 -12.51
C VAL A 8 15.48 0.09 -13.12
N LEU A 9 16.25 1.19 -13.12
CA LEU A 9 17.48 1.27 -13.93
C LEU A 9 18.75 1.78 -13.24
N ASN A 10 18.75 2.32 -12.01
CA ASN A 10 19.98 2.93 -11.48
C ASN A 10 20.27 2.72 -9.98
N THR A 11 21.39 2.06 -9.69
CA THR A 11 22.07 1.89 -8.40
C THR A 11 22.99 3.08 -8.10
N SER A 12 22.49 4.32 -8.18
CA SER A 12 23.29 5.50 -7.85
C SER A 12 22.58 6.41 -6.84
N ASN A 13 23.12 6.39 -5.62
CA ASN A 13 23.01 7.32 -4.48
C ASN A 13 22.12 8.57 -4.65
N LEU A 14 20.82 8.39 -4.46
CA LEU A 14 19.96 9.42 -3.86
C LEU A 14 19.33 8.78 -2.62
N PHE A 15 19.68 9.27 -1.43
CA PHE A 15 19.11 8.84 -0.15
C PHE A 15 17.62 9.23 -0.09
N LEU A 16 16.76 8.46 -0.74
CA LEU A 16 15.31 8.56 -0.58
C LEU A 16 14.94 7.92 0.77
N SER A 17 14.51 8.76 1.71
CA SER A 17 14.00 8.31 3.00
C SER A 17 12.68 7.56 2.80
N GLY A 18 12.46 6.49 3.56
CA GLY A 18 11.24 5.72 3.49
C GLY A 18 11.01 4.92 4.77
N PHE A 19 9.82 4.34 4.86
CA PHE A 19 9.38 3.51 5.97
C PHE A 19 9.16 2.09 5.45
N ASP A 20 10.00 1.15 5.88
CA ASP A 20 9.71 -0.27 5.70
C ASP A 20 8.62 -0.69 6.71
N LEU A 21 7.41 -0.90 6.21
CA LEU A 21 6.29 -1.28 7.06
C LEU A 21 6.39 -2.73 7.53
N MET A 22 7.16 -3.60 6.87
CA MET A 22 7.44 -4.94 7.39
C MET A 22 8.23 -4.83 8.69
N GLU A 23 9.29 -4.02 8.70
CA GLU A 23 10.11 -3.79 9.89
C GLU A 23 9.31 -3.12 11.02
N ARG A 24 8.55 -2.06 10.71
CA ARG A 24 7.73 -1.33 11.70
C ARG A 24 6.66 -2.19 12.35
N PHE A 25 6.17 -3.20 11.65
CA PHE A 25 5.22 -4.20 12.18
C PHE A 25 5.92 -5.46 12.71
N SER A 26 7.25 -5.46 12.81
CA SER A 26 8.07 -6.58 13.29
C SER A 26 7.82 -7.88 12.52
N LEU A 27 7.53 -7.76 11.22
CA LEU A 27 7.36 -8.86 10.29
C LEU A 27 8.74 -9.30 9.78
N LEU A 28 9.53 -9.86 10.68
CA LEU A 28 10.88 -10.33 10.37
C LEU A 28 10.80 -11.67 9.63
N PHE A 29 11.58 -11.78 8.55
CA PHE A 29 11.85 -13.08 7.95
C PHE A 29 12.80 -13.85 8.88
N PRO A 30 12.56 -15.16 9.12
CA PRO A 30 13.59 -16.01 9.68
C PRO A 30 14.86 -15.83 8.85
N THR A 31 15.96 -15.49 9.51
CA THR A 31 17.24 -15.09 8.95
C THR A 31 17.66 -15.93 7.74
N GLY A 32 18.03 -15.26 6.64
CA GLY A 32 18.67 -15.90 5.48
C GLY A 32 18.28 -15.42 4.07
N GLY A 33 17.46 -14.39 3.90
CA GLY A 33 17.08 -13.87 2.58
C GLY A 33 17.78 -12.56 2.23
N SER A 34 18.69 -12.58 1.27
CA SER A 34 19.35 -11.41 0.67
C SER A 34 18.35 -10.32 0.24
N GLU A 35 18.69 -9.08 0.55
CA GLU A 35 17.91 -7.84 0.41
C GLU A 35 17.57 -7.42 -1.03
N ASN A 36 18.03 -8.13 -2.07
CA ASN A 36 18.09 -7.54 -3.40
C ASN A 36 17.32 -8.22 -4.52
N GLN A 37 16.32 -9.07 -4.25
CA GLN A 37 15.56 -9.68 -5.34
C GLN A 37 14.07 -9.79 -5.04
N THR A 38 13.24 -9.18 -5.90
CA THR A 38 11.79 -9.47 -6.00
C THR A 38 11.63 -10.62 -6.99
N SER A 39 12.15 -11.80 -6.65
CA SER A 39 12.21 -12.97 -7.54
C SER A 39 11.30 -14.09 -7.01
N PRO A 40 10.88 -15.05 -7.87
CA PRO A 40 10.30 -16.31 -7.40
C PRO A 40 11.31 -17.00 -6.48
N GLY A 41 11.06 -17.01 -5.16
CA GLY A 41 11.97 -17.57 -4.15
C GLY A 41 12.30 -16.62 -3.00
N SER A 42 12.01 -15.32 -3.11
CA SER A 42 12.21 -14.38 -2.00
C SER A 42 11.29 -14.73 -0.81
N PRO A 43 11.79 -14.60 0.43
CA PRO A 43 11.01 -14.95 1.62
C PRO A 43 9.73 -14.12 1.68
N SER A 44 8.66 -14.71 2.19
CA SER A 44 7.37 -14.07 2.32
C SER A 44 6.72 -14.37 3.66
N TYR A 45 5.97 -13.41 4.19
CA TYR A 45 5.23 -13.53 5.43
C TYR A 45 3.79 -13.91 5.13
N ARG A 46 3.27 -14.92 5.84
CA ARG A 46 1.87 -15.31 5.72
C ARG A 46 1.01 -14.46 6.65
N MET A 47 0.08 -13.74 6.06
CA MET A 47 -0.84 -12.82 6.72
C MET A 47 -2.14 -13.54 7.10
N GLY A 48 -3.02 -12.86 7.84
CA GLY A 48 -4.37 -13.36 8.15
C GLY A 48 -4.50 -14.16 9.45
N ARG A 49 -3.40 -14.44 10.16
CA ARG A 49 -3.43 -15.12 11.48
C ARG A 49 -3.70 -14.18 12.65
N LYS A 50 -3.14 -12.97 12.59
CA LYS A 50 -3.27 -11.93 13.61
C LYS A 50 -3.61 -10.62 12.93
N LEU A 51 -4.36 -9.77 13.63
CA LEU A 51 -4.58 -8.40 13.21
C LEU A 51 -3.26 -7.64 13.33
N LEU A 52 -2.84 -7.00 12.23
CA LEU A 52 -1.68 -6.14 12.23
C LEU A 52 -2.13 -4.69 12.37
N VAL A 53 -1.99 -4.17 13.58
CA VAL A 53 -2.35 -2.79 13.94
C VAL A 53 -1.19 -2.16 14.71
N LYS A 54 -0.87 -0.91 14.40
CA LYS A 54 0.13 -0.09 15.10
C LYS A 54 -0.37 1.35 15.24
N PRO A 55 -0.05 2.05 16.34
CA PRO A 55 -0.28 3.48 16.43
C PRO A 55 0.38 4.21 15.25
N THR A 56 -0.34 5.15 14.63
CA THR A 56 0.18 5.89 13.47
C THR A 56 1.45 6.67 13.86
N GLN A 57 1.50 7.21 15.07
CA GLN A 57 2.67 7.93 15.59
C GLN A 57 3.95 7.09 15.69
N ASP A 58 3.86 5.77 15.92
CA ASP A 58 5.02 4.87 16.01
C ASP A 58 5.65 4.60 14.64
N VAL A 59 4.85 4.75 13.57
CA VAL A 59 5.25 4.46 12.19
C VAL A 59 5.57 5.75 11.44
N PHE A 60 4.69 6.73 11.52
CA PHE A 60 4.77 8.03 10.86
C PHE A 60 4.63 9.17 11.89
N PRO A 61 5.64 9.40 12.76
CA PRO A 61 5.54 10.38 13.85
C PRO A 61 5.30 11.81 13.35
N LYS A 62 5.77 12.14 12.15
CA LYS A 62 5.59 13.44 11.48
C LYS A 62 4.50 13.43 10.41
N GLY A 63 3.71 12.36 10.35
CA GLY A 63 2.80 12.11 9.25
C GLY A 63 3.51 11.71 7.95
N LEU A 64 2.78 11.79 6.83
CA LEU A 64 3.32 11.55 5.48
C LEU A 64 3.58 12.87 4.76
N PRO A 65 4.63 12.96 3.92
CA PRO A 65 4.91 14.11 3.05
C PRO A 65 3.88 14.21 1.92
N GLU A 66 3.63 15.42 1.41
CA GLU A 66 2.58 15.69 0.40
C GLU A 66 2.67 14.73 -0.79
N GLU A 67 3.90 14.51 -1.27
CA GLU A 67 4.26 13.48 -2.24
C GLU A 67 4.83 12.24 -1.56
N TYR A 68 4.27 11.08 -1.89
CA TYR A 68 4.82 9.80 -1.42
C TYR A 68 4.42 8.67 -2.37
N SER A 69 5.14 7.55 -2.26
CA SER A 69 4.82 6.33 -2.99
C SER A 69 4.65 5.15 -2.05
N PHE A 70 3.46 4.55 -2.05
CA PHE A 70 3.16 3.27 -1.39
C PHE A 70 3.46 2.12 -2.34
N VAL A 71 4.31 1.18 -1.96
CA VAL A 71 4.70 0.03 -2.78
C VAL A 71 4.54 -1.27 -2.00
N VAL A 72 3.85 -2.23 -2.61
CA VAL A 72 3.63 -3.56 -2.04
C VAL A 72 3.97 -4.65 -3.04
N THR A 73 4.47 -5.78 -2.55
CA THR A 73 4.55 -7.03 -3.30
C THR A 73 3.81 -8.12 -2.55
N PHE A 74 2.74 -8.65 -3.13
CA PHE A 74 1.84 -9.59 -2.47
C PHE A 74 1.31 -10.68 -3.40
N ARG A 75 0.73 -11.72 -2.80
CA ARG A 75 0.00 -12.78 -3.48
C ARG A 75 -1.25 -13.13 -2.69
N VAL A 76 -2.43 -13.10 -3.32
CA VAL A 76 -3.68 -13.49 -2.65
C VAL A 76 -3.86 -15.01 -2.61
N LYS A 77 -4.49 -15.52 -1.54
CA LYS A 77 -4.90 -16.93 -1.43
C LYS A 77 -6.26 -17.18 -2.08
N ARG A 78 -6.64 -18.46 -2.23
CA ARG A 78 -7.89 -18.89 -2.90
C ARG A 78 -9.12 -18.17 -2.36
N ASN A 79 -9.25 -18.07 -1.03
CA ASN A 79 -10.43 -17.51 -0.38
C ASN A 79 -10.48 -15.98 -0.47
N THR A 80 -9.31 -15.34 -0.54
CA THR A 80 -9.15 -13.87 -0.60
C THR A 80 -9.42 -13.27 -1.98
N ARG A 81 -9.39 -14.07 -3.05
CA ARG A 81 -9.49 -13.59 -4.44
C ARG A 81 -10.73 -12.74 -4.75
N LYS A 82 -11.81 -12.95 -4.01
CA LYS A 82 -13.11 -12.29 -4.19
C LYS A 82 -13.43 -11.30 -3.07
N GLU A 83 -12.57 -11.19 -2.06
CA GLU A 83 -12.81 -10.31 -0.94
C GLU A 83 -12.56 -8.85 -1.32
N ARG A 84 -13.24 -7.95 -0.60
CA ARG A 84 -12.95 -6.52 -0.59
C ARG A 84 -12.28 -6.16 0.73
N TRP A 85 -11.04 -5.71 0.69
CA TRP A 85 -10.21 -5.58 1.87
C TRP A 85 -9.22 -4.42 1.78
N TYR A 86 -8.93 -3.83 2.94
CA TYR A 86 -7.89 -2.84 3.13
C TYR A 86 -6.54 -3.52 3.07
N LEU A 87 -5.81 -3.28 2.00
CA LEU A 87 -4.40 -3.66 1.94
C LEU A 87 -3.59 -2.83 2.95
N TRP A 88 -3.91 -1.54 3.03
CA TRP A 88 -3.36 -0.60 4.00
C TRP A 88 -4.43 0.43 4.35
N GLN A 89 -4.56 0.76 5.63
CA GLN A 89 -5.52 1.74 6.14
C GLN A 89 -4.88 2.56 7.25
N VAL A 90 -5.15 3.86 7.24
CA VAL A 90 -4.86 4.78 8.35
C VAL A 90 -6.18 5.37 8.84
N THR A 91 -6.35 5.39 10.15
CA THR A 91 -7.51 5.95 10.86
C THR A 91 -7.09 7.09 11.77
N ASP A 92 -8.02 7.98 12.11
CA ASP A 92 -7.83 8.95 13.18
C ASP A 92 -8.07 8.33 14.57
N GLN A 93 -7.92 9.14 15.62
CA GLN A 93 -8.12 8.71 17.00
C GLN A 93 -9.53 8.16 17.30
N PHE A 94 -10.52 8.48 16.45
CA PHE A 94 -11.89 7.98 16.57
C PHE A 94 -12.14 6.73 15.71
N GLY A 95 -11.10 6.19 15.06
CA GLY A 95 -11.21 5.04 14.17
C GLY A 95 -11.78 5.38 12.80
N ILE A 96 -11.96 6.66 12.46
CA ILE A 96 -12.52 7.05 11.17
C ILE A 96 -11.42 7.01 10.11
N PRO A 97 -11.62 6.34 8.96
CA PRO A 97 -10.60 6.24 7.92
C PRO A 97 -10.17 7.60 7.38
N GLN A 98 -8.87 7.84 7.39
CA GLN A 98 -8.24 9.03 6.79
C GLN A 98 -7.59 8.73 5.44
N MET A 99 -7.08 7.51 5.28
CA MET A 99 -6.38 7.07 4.08
C MET A 99 -6.48 5.56 3.93
N SER A 100 -6.63 5.07 2.70
CA SER A 100 -6.61 3.63 2.47
C SER A 100 -6.31 3.25 1.02
N VAL A 101 -5.64 2.11 0.86
CA VAL A 101 -5.55 1.36 -0.39
C VAL A 101 -6.37 0.09 -0.24
N ILE A 102 -7.39 -0.08 -1.10
CA ILE A 102 -8.34 -1.20 -1.03
C ILE A 102 -8.22 -2.03 -2.30
N LEU A 103 -8.28 -3.34 -2.12
CA LEU A 103 -8.41 -4.30 -3.21
C LEU A 103 -9.84 -4.87 -3.18
N ASP A 104 -10.57 -4.72 -4.29
CA ASP A 104 -11.87 -5.35 -4.47
C ASP A 104 -11.76 -6.47 -5.51
N GLY A 105 -11.71 -7.71 -5.02
CA GLY A 105 -11.57 -8.89 -5.87
C GLY A 105 -12.82 -9.28 -6.66
N ASN A 106 -14.01 -8.90 -6.18
CA ASN A 106 -15.25 -9.13 -6.91
C ASN A 106 -15.33 -8.22 -8.14
N ARG A 107 -14.99 -6.94 -7.96
CA ARG A 107 -15.01 -5.93 -9.04
C ARG A 107 -13.70 -5.86 -9.83
N LYS A 108 -12.64 -6.50 -9.34
CA LYS A 108 -11.28 -6.50 -9.89
C LYS A 108 -10.71 -5.09 -10.04
N GLU A 109 -10.87 -4.28 -9.01
CA GLU A 109 -10.46 -2.88 -8.97
C GLU A 109 -9.61 -2.56 -7.74
N VAL A 110 -8.84 -1.48 -7.85
CA VAL A 110 -8.08 -0.92 -6.73
C VAL A 110 -8.67 0.43 -6.39
N GLU A 111 -8.92 0.70 -5.11
CA GLU A 111 -9.37 2.01 -4.66
C GLU A 111 -8.28 2.69 -3.84
N TYR A 112 -8.08 3.98 -4.09
CA TYR A 112 -7.38 4.88 -3.18
C TYR A 112 -8.40 5.84 -2.57
N ARG A 113 -8.38 5.95 -1.25
CA ARG A 113 -9.21 6.91 -0.51
C ARG A 113 -8.33 7.76 0.39
N ALA A 114 -8.66 9.04 0.51
CA ALA A 114 -7.99 9.96 1.42
C ALA A 114 -8.94 11.09 1.84
N ARG A 115 -8.71 11.70 3.00
CA ARG A 115 -9.32 13.00 3.31
C ARG A 115 -8.61 14.11 2.54
N THR A 116 -9.39 15.01 1.94
CA THR A 116 -8.89 16.21 1.25
C THR A 116 -8.64 17.34 2.25
N ARG A 117 -7.89 18.36 1.82
CA ARG A 117 -7.69 19.59 2.62
C ARG A 117 -9.01 20.31 2.93
N SER A 118 -10.01 20.17 2.05
CA SER A 118 -11.38 20.67 2.24
C SER A 118 -12.24 19.83 3.19
N GLY A 119 -11.72 18.74 3.75
CA GLY A 119 -12.44 17.87 4.70
C GLY A 119 -13.34 16.82 4.04
N HIS A 120 -13.47 16.81 2.72
CA HIS A 120 -14.19 15.77 1.99
C HIS A 120 -13.38 14.48 1.89
N THR A 121 -14.05 13.37 1.62
CA THR A 121 -13.37 12.10 1.32
C THR A 121 -13.19 11.96 -0.18
N LEU A 122 -11.93 12.01 -0.63
CA LEU A 122 -11.54 11.64 -1.99
C LEU A 122 -11.69 10.13 -2.17
N HIS A 123 -12.31 9.73 -3.28
CA HIS A 123 -12.46 8.33 -3.68
C HIS A 123 -12.03 8.14 -5.12
N LEU A 124 -10.93 7.41 -5.34
CA LEU A 124 -10.40 7.11 -6.66
C LEU A 124 -10.41 5.60 -6.91
N THR A 125 -11.28 5.15 -7.80
CA THR A 125 -11.36 3.75 -8.22
C THR A 125 -10.63 3.52 -9.54
N PHE A 126 -9.65 2.63 -9.55
CA PHE A 126 -8.91 2.23 -10.73
C PHE A 126 -9.44 0.89 -11.24
N ARG A 127 -10.13 0.94 -12.39
CA ARG A 127 -10.70 -0.23 -13.05
C ARG A 127 -10.08 -0.37 -14.44
N ASN A 128 -9.13 -1.28 -14.55
CA ASN A 128 -8.39 -1.53 -15.78
C ASN A 128 -8.09 -3.02 -15.92
N ARG A 129 -8.22 -3.58 -17.13
CA ARG A 129 -8.02 -5.02 -17.40
C ARG A 129 -6.65 -5.52 -16.93
N GLN A 130 -5.62 -4.68 -16.94
CA GLN A 130 -4.28 -5.03 -16.44
C GLN A 130 -4.26 -5.40 -14.95
N LEU A 131 -5.20 -4.86 -14.17
CA LEU A 131 -5.34 -5.11 -12.72
C LEU A 131 -6.01 -6.45 -12.40
N HIS A 132 -6.71 -7.07 -13.35
CA HIS A 132 -7.42 -8.34 -13.10
C HIS A 132 -6.49 -9.44 -12.58
N SER A 133 -5.22 -9.41 -13.00
CA SER A 133 -4.23 -10.39 -12.55
C SER A 133 -3.81 -10.21 -11.09
N LEU A 134 -4.00 -9.04 -10.46
CA LEU A 134 -3.73 -8.85 -9.01
C LEU A 134 -4.53 -9.82 -8.12
N PHE A 135 -5.63 -10.33 -8.64
CA PHE A 135 -6.55 -11.24 -7.96
C PHE A 135 -6.34 -12.71 -8.34
N ASP A 136 -5.22 -13.02 -9.02
CA ASP A 136 -4.79 -14.40 -9.25
C ASP A 136 -3.90 -14.90 -8.09
N ARG A 137 -3.40 -16.14 -8.16
CA ARG A 137 -2.54 -16.74 -7.11
C ARG A 137 -1.05 -16.57 -7.45
N ARG A 138 -0.67 -15.55 -8.20
CA ARG A 138 0.74 -15.24 -8.52
C ARG A 138 1.18 -14.01 -7.73
N TRP A 139 2.48 -13.80 -7.72
CA TRP A 139 3.08 -12.61 -7.11
C TRP A 139 2.83 -11.39 -7.97
N HIS A 140 2.43 -10.28 -7.34
CA HIS A 140 2.25 -9.01 -8.01
C HIS A 140 2.87 -7.88 -7.19
N LYS A 141 3.49 -6.94 -7.90
CA LYS A 141 3.92 -5.65 -7.35
C LYS A 141 2.91 -4.58 -7.72
N LEU A 142 2.37 -3.89 -6.73
CA LEU A 142 1.45 -2.75 -6.87
C LEU A 142 2.11 -1.52 -6.28
N GLY A 143 1.99 -0.38 -6.97
CA GLY A 143 2.46 0.90 -6.48
C GLY A 143 1.38 1.97 -6.61
N VAL A 144 1.24 2.82 -5.61
CA VAL A 144 0.39 4.01 -5.62
C VAL A 144 1.30 5.21 -5.38
N SER A 145 1.41 6.09 -6.36
CA SER A 145 2.16 7.35 -6.22
C SER A 145 1.18 8.49 -6.04
N VAL A 146 1.35 9.25 -4.97
CA VAL A 146 0.50 10.37 -4.60
C VAL A 146 1.29 11.66 -4.78
N ARG A 147 0.65 12.61 -5.46
CA ARG A 147 1.13 13.97 -5.70
C ARG A 147 0.01 14.95 -5.31
N PRO A 148 0.27 16.27 -5.20
CA PRO A 148 -0.72 17.24 -4.74
C PRO A 148 -2.05 17.11 -5.49
N GLU A 149 -1.99 17.02 -6.81
CA GLU A 149 -3.18 17.05 -7.67
C GLU A 149 -3.39 15.75 -8.48
N SER A 150 -2.63 14.70 -8.20
CA SER A 150 -2.86 13.42 -8.89
C SER A 150 -2.42 12.20 -8.11
N VAL A 151 -3.11 11.09 -8.37
CA VAL A 151 -2.73 9.76 -7.91
C VAL A 151 -2.53 8.84 -9.10
N ALA A 152 -1.40 8.13 -9.14
CA ALA A 152 -1.07 7.20 -10.19
C ALA A 152 -0.90 5.78 -9.66
N LEU A 153 -1.57 4.82 -10.30
CA LEU A 153 -1.49 3.40 -9.99
C LEU A 153 -0.50 2.70 -10.93
N HIS A 154 0.34 1.85 -10.37
CA HIS A 154 1.39 1.12 -11.07
C HIS A 154 1.27 -0.38 -10.79
N LYS A 155 1.50 -1.22 -11.81
CA LYS A 155 1.59 -2.67 -11.67
C LYS A 155 2.85 -3.16 -12.33
N GLY A 156 3.67 -3.92 -11.60
CA GLY A 156 4.93 -4.47 -12.14
C GLY A 156 5.85 -3.39 -12.72
N CYS A 157 5.97 -2.26 -12.03
CA CYS A 157 6.73 -1.07 -12.44
C CYS A 157 6.19 -0.28 -13.64
N LYS A 158 5.05 -0.67 -14.22
CA LYS A 158 4.40 0.09 -15.31
C LYS A 158 3.22 0.89 -14.77
N MET A 159 3.10 2.16 -15.16
CA MET A 159 1.94 2.98 -14.85
C MET A 159 0.71 2.41 -15.58
N VAL A 160 -0.33 2.10 -14.82
CA VAL A 160 -1.60 1.59 -15.35
C VAL A 160 -2.53 2.75 -15.68
N GLN A 161 -2.65 3.70 -14.77
CA GLN A 161 -3.52 4.87 -14.92
C GLN A 161 -3.12 5.96 -13.92
N ARG A 162 -3.25 7.22 -14.33
CA ARG A 162 -3.22 8.41 -13.48
C ARG A 162 -4.62 9.02 -13.41
N LYS A 163 -5.02 9.49 -12.23
CA LYS A 163 -6.25 10.26 -12.02
C LYS A 163 -5.91 11.58 -11.35
N LEU A 164 -6.59 12.64 -11.76
CA LEU A 164 -6.55 13.91 -11.04
C LEU A 164 -7.21 13.72 -9.66
N SER A 165 -6.69 14.45 -8.68
CA SER A 165 -7.18 14.46 -7.31
C SER A 165 -7.17 15.87 -6.77
N GLN A 166 -7.98 16.12 -5.75
CA GLN A 166 -7.77 17.27 -4.89
C GLN A 166 -6.60 17.00 -3.95
N GLU A 167 -5.99 18.08 -3.48
CA GLU A 167 -4.95 18.01 -2.47
C GLU A 167 -5.45 17.31 -1.20
N ARG A 168 -4.64 16.40 -0.68
CA ARG A 168 -4.96 15.69 0.55
C ARG A 168 -4.78 16.61 1.76
N GLY A 169 -5.52 16.33 2.82
CA GLY A 169 -5.27 16.94 4.12
C GLY A 169 -3.98 16.39 4.74
N SER A 170 -3.53 17.05 5.82
CA SER A 170 -2.55 16.46 6.73
C SER A 170 -3.12 15.18 7.37
N MET A 171 -2.23 14.25 7.69
CA MET A 171 -2.61 13.01 8.37
C MET A 171 -2.59 13.24 9.88
N ASP A 172 -3.66 12.85 10.57
CA ASP A 172 -3.69 12.80 12.04
C ASP A 172 -2.92 11.55 12.48
N THR A 173 -1.95 11.73 13.37
CA THR A 173 -1.10 10.65 13.87
C THR A 173 -1.66 10.00 15.14
N GLY A 174 -2.76 10.51 15.71
CA GLY A 174 -3.39 10.00 16.93
C GLY A 174 -4.19 8.70 16.78
N GLY A 175 -4.37 8.21 15.55
CA GLY A 175 -5.07 6.94 15.29
C GLY A 175 -4.14 5.77 15.02
N ASN A 176 -4.61 4.83 14.19
CA ASN A 176 -3.93 3.57 13.92
C ASN A 176 -3.72 3.31 12.43
N ILE A 177 -2.66 2.57 12.13
CA ILE A 177 -2.39 1.93 10.84
C ILE A 177 -2.76 0.46 10.94
N THR A 178 -3.53 -0.03 9.98
CA THR A 178 -3.89 -1.44 9.85
C THR A 178 -3.50 -1.99 8.49
N ILE A 179 -3.04 -3.25 8.45
CA ILE A 179 -2.65 -3.96 7.22
C ILE A 179 -3.51 -5.22 7.07
N GLY A 180 -4.16 -5.37 5.91
CA GLY A 180 -4.75 -6.64 5.52
C GLY A 180 -6.05 -7.00 6.23
N THR A 181 -6.99 -6.07 6.36
CA THR A 181 -8.30 -6.31 6.99
C THR A 181 -9.46 -6.26 6.01
N ARG A 182 -10.43 -7.13 6.18
CA ARG A 182 -11.64 -7.15 5.36
C ARG A 182 -12.49 -5.93 5.66
N VAL A 183 -13.06 -5.30 4.63
CA VAL A 183 -13.87 -4.09 4.82
C VAL A 183 -15.18 -4.38 5.57
N GLN A 184 -15.75 -5.57 5.41
CA GLN A 184 -17.06 -5.91 5.96
C GLN A 184 -17.07 -6.07 7.48
N ASP A 185 -16.04 -6.69 8.06
CA ASP A 185 -16.03 -7.11 9.46
C ASP A 185 -14.72 -6.81 10.19
N GLY A 186 -13.76 -6.13 9.53
CA GLY A 186 -12.46 -5.78 10.09
C GLY A 186 -11.53 -6.98 10.36
N LYS A 187 -11.90 -8.20 9.95
CA LYS A 187 -11.09 -9.40 10.24
C LYS A 187 -9.85 -9.47 9.36
N PRO A 188 -8.75 -10.08 9.83
CA PRO A 188 -7.56 -10.29 9.02
C PRO A 188 -7.83 -11.17 7.79
N VAL A 189 -7.17 -10.85 6.69
CA VAL A 189 -7.30 -11.54 5.40
C VAL A 189 -6.07 -12.43 5.15
N ASP A 190 -6.27 -13.65 4.63
CA ASP A 190 -5.17 -14.58 4.31
C ASP A 190 -4.54 -14.23 2.95
N PHE A 191 -3.33 -13.67 2.99
CA PHE A 191 -2.51 -13.40 1.82
C PHE A 191 -1.03 -13.56 2.18
N GLU A 192 -0.15 -13.52 1.19
CA GLU A 192 1.29 -13.55 1.42
C GLU A 192 1.92 -12.21 1.00
N LEU A 193 2.83 -11.73 1.84
CA LEU A 193 3.45 -10.41 1.72
C LEU A 193 4.97 -10.56 1.65
N GLN A 194 5.58 -10.02 0.60
CA GLN A 194 7.04 -10.00 0.44
C GLN A 194 7.63 -8.64 0.82
N ARG A 195 6.94 -7.56 0.47
CA ARG A 195 7.42 -6.20 0.71
C ARG A 195 6.24 -5.27 0.91
N LEU A 196 6.38 -4.33 1.84
CA LEU A 196 5.47 -3.23 2.05
C LEU A 196 6.27 -2.01 2.49
N THR A 197 6.39 -1.01 1.63
CA THR A 197 7.24 0.16 1.87
C THR A 197 6.50 1.43 1.47
N VAL A 198 6.68 2.49 2.24
CA VAL A 198 6.28 3.85 1.86
C VAL A 198 7.54 4.67 1.65
N TYR A 199 7.72 5.23 0.46
CA TYR A 199 8.83 6.13 0.15
C TYR A 199 8.36 7.57 0.26
N CYS A 200 9.13 8.39 0.94
CA CYS A 200 8.96 9.83 0.96
C CYS A 200 9.57 10.40 -0.33
N GLU A 201 8.77 11.09 -1.13
CA GLU A 201 9.28 11.92 -2.24
C GLU A 201 9.46 13.33 -1.65
N ALA A 202 10.70 13.80 -1.56
CA ALA A 202 11.04 15.16 -1.13
C ALA A 202 11.27 16.06 -2.35
#